data_AF-A0A7H1C3R2-F1
#
_entry.id   AF-A0A7H1C3R2-F1
#
_cell.length_a   1.000
_cell.length_b   1.000
_cell.length_c   1.000
_cell.angle_alpha   90.00
_cell.angle_beta   90.00
_cell.angle_gamma   90.00
#
_symmetry.space_group_name_H-M   'P 1'
#
loop_
_entity.id
_entity.type
_entity.pdbx_description
1 polymer ?
#
loop_
_entity_poly.entity_id
_entity_poly.type
_entity_poly.pdbx_seq_one_letter_code
_entity_poly.pdbx_strand_id
1 'polypeptide(L)'
;MKKWLMLITLIFGITACSSSLEFDESKQEKINSFLIVGNKLYVVGELHDYEFEHQQVTELNNFLKTLIANKIKSVEANFNVNEAPKVEGSYRITLDGKTLSESERNTVINTFNFNSAQNPSITYQSEGKLVKLANREELLQKFRFKQPINATVRYYKTKSGLQNTAEGALGVVMLPVAVVVAVPFYMFWVGACAVHGC
;
A
#
# COMPACT_ATOMS: atom_id res chain seq x y z
N MET A 1 7.86 -3.83 69.90
CA MET A 1 7.89 -2.75 68.88
C MET A 1 7.96 -3.42 67.52
N LYS A 2 6.82 -3.56 66.85
CA LYS A 2 6.65 -4.40 65.65
C LYS A 2 5.82 -3.60 64.65
N LYS A 3 6.29 -3.62 63.40
CA LYS A 3 5.66 -3.10 62.18
C LYS A 3 5.70 -1.57 62.09
N TRP A 4 6.43 -1.06 61.10
CA TRP A 4 6.02 0.01 60.19
C TRP A 4 6.96 -0.06 58.99
N LEU A 5 6.72 -1.08 58.16
CA LEU A 5 7.23 -1.18 56.80
C LEU A 5 6.01 -1.48 55.95
N MET A 6 5.59 -0.48 55.16
CA MET A 6 4.72 -0.52 53.97
C MET A 6 3.90 0.76 53.90
N LEU A 7 4.38 1.74 53.11
CA LEU A 7 3.55 2.38 52.09
C LEU A 7 4.44 3.21 51.13
N ILE A 8 5.31 2.52 50.41
CA ILE A 8 5.77 2.99 49.09
C ILE A 8 4.91 2.21 48.11
N THR A 9 3.79 2.77 47.67
CA THR A 9 3.15 2.38 46.41
C THR A 9 2.08 3.40 46.01
N LEU A 10 2.18 3.85 44.77
CA LEU A 10 1.06 4.17 43.89
C LEU A 10 0.44 5.58 43.96
N ILE A 11 1.23 6.59 43.58
CA ILE A 11 0.69 7.76 42.86
C ILE A 11 1.57 8.02 41.63
N PHE A 12 1.68 7.02 40.76
CA PHE A 12 1.95 7.26 39.33
C PHE A 12 0.60 7.18 38.63
N GLY A 13 -0.14 8.29 38.64
CA GLY A 13 -1.25 8.47 37.72
C GLY A 13 -0.66 8.55 36.32
N ILE A 14 -0.58 7.40 35.64
CA ILE A 14 -0.26 7.31 34.23
C ILE A 14 -1.44 7.93 33.50
N THR A 15 -1.44 9.25 33.33
CA THR A 15 -2.22 9.88 32.27
C THR A 15 -1.55 9.47 30.97
N ALA A 16 -1.87 8.26 30.52
CA ALA A 16 -1.67 7.93 29.12
C ALA A 16 -2.58 8.91 28.37
N CYS A 17 -1.99 9.99 27.85
CA CYS A 17 -2.59 10.75 26.76
C CYS A 17 -2.77 9.77 25.61
N SER A 18 -3.90 9.06 25.59
CA SER A 18 -4.34 8.32 24.42
C SER A 18 -4.76 9.37 23.40
N SER A 19 -3.82 9.77 22.55
CA SER A 19 -4.11 10.54 21.37
C SER A 19 -5.02 9.70 20.47
N SER A 20 -6.32 10.02 20.46
CA SER A 20 -7.26 9.38 19.54
C SER A 20 -7.17 10.04 18.18
N LEU A 21 -7.18 9.20 17.14
CA LEU A 21 -7.29 9.62 15.76
C LEU A 21 -8.76 9.88 15.44
N GLU A 22 -9.01 10.97 14.71
CA GLU A 22 -10.32 11.35 14.21
C GLU A 22 -10.25 11.44 12.69
N PHE A 23 -11.25 10.89 12.01
CA PHE A 23 -11.38 11.02 10.56
C PHE A 23 -11.51 12.50 10.20
N ASP A 24 -10.72 12.95 9.22
CA ASP A 24 -10.72 14.33 8.76
C ASP A 24 -11.43 14.43 7.40
N GLU A 25 -10.87 13.79 6.37
CA GLU A 25 -11.40 13.83 5.02
C GLU A 25 -11.03 12.57 4.20
N SER A 26 -11.69 12.39 3.06
CA SER A 26 -11.33 11.37 2.07
C SER A 26 -11.19 11.96 0.67
N LYS A 27 -10.14 11.60 -0.04
CA LYS A 27 -9.88 12.00 -1.44
C LYS A 27 -9.75 10.78 -2.33
N GLN A 28 -10.19 10.94 -3.58
CA GLN A 28 -9.85 10.00 -4.64
C GLN A 28 -8.50 10.40 -5.23
N GLU A 29 -7.66 9.41 -5.50
CA GLU A 29 -6.35 9.59 -6.11
C GLU A 29 -6.16 8.59 -7.25
N LYS A 30 -5.51 9.02 -8.34
CA LYS A 30 -5.02 8.11 -9.36
C LYS A 30 -3.60 7.67 -9.03
N ILE A 31 -3.41 6.37 -8.98
CA ILE A 31 -2.11 5.75 -8.83
C ILE A 31 -1.57 5.39 -10.20
N ASN A 32 -0.41 5.96 -10.50
CA ASN A 32 0.19 5.91 -11.83
C ASN A 32 1.28 4.86 -11.94
N SER A 33 1.91 4.42 -10.84
CA SER A 33 2.94 3.39 -10.87
C SER A 33 3.13 2.70 -9.54
N PHE A 34 3.55 1.44 -9.60
CA PHE A 34 4.07 0.64 -8.50
C PHE A 34 5.44 0.11 -8.87
N LEU A 35 6.40 0.23 -7.95
CA LEU A 35 7.73 -0.32 -8.12
C LEU A 35 8.13 -1.11 -6.89
N ILE A 36 8.55 -2.35 -7.08
CA ILE A 36 9.09 -3.16 -6.00
C ILE A 36 10.61 -3.18 -6.14
N VAL A 37 11.31 -2.71 -5.09
CA VAL A 37 12.77 -2.74 -4.98
C VAL A 37 13.14 -3.40 -3.66
N GLY A 38 13.73 -4.59 -3.73
CA GLY A 38 13.96 -5.41 -2.53
C GLY A 38 12.65 -5.79 -1.85
N ASN A 39 12.51 -5.41 -0.58
CA ASN A 39 11.31 -5.61 0.25
C ASN A 39 10.40 -4.38 0.32
N LYS A 40 10.68 -3.35 -0.50
CA LYS A 40 9.94 -2.09 -0.50
C LYS A 40 9.05 -1.96 -1.72
N LEU A 41 7.86 -1.41 -1.50
CA LEU A 41 6.92 -1.01 -2.54
C LEU A 41 6.85 0.51 -2.58
N TYR A 42 7.26 1.08 -3.71
CA TYR A 42 7.09 2.49 -4.03
C TYR A 42 5.84 2.68 -4.86
N VAL A 43 5.00 3.63 -4.45
CA VAL A 43 3.77 3.99 -5.15
C VAL A 43 3.87 5.43 -5.61
N VAL A 44 3.62 5.66 -6.90
CA VAL A 44 3.64 7.00 -7.49
C VAL A 44 2.20 7.42 -7.78
N GLY A 45 1.67 8.33 -6.98
CA GLY A 45 0.32 8.88 -7.12
C GLY A 45 0.27 10.25 -7.79
N GLU A 46 -0.94 10.77 -7.97
CA GLU A 46 -1.18 12.16 -8.40
C GLU A 46 -1.05 13.16 -7.25
N LEU A 47 -1.46 12.77 -6.04
CA LEU A 47 -1.39 13.61 -4.85
C LEU A 47 -0.08 13.37 -4.09
N HIS A 48 0.26 12.10 -3.85
CA HIS A 48 1.39 11.73 -3.02
C HIS A 48 2.16 10.53 -3.58
N ASP A 49 3.45 10.47 -3.24
CA ASP A 49 4.23 9.26 -3.39
C ASP A 49 4.28 8.53 -2.03
N TYR A 50 4.40 7.21 -2.08
CA TYR A 50 4.39 6.37 -0.88
C TYR A 50 5.54 5.36 -0.91
N GLU A 51 6.12 5.07 0.24
CA GLU A 51 7.02 3.94 0.49
C GLU A 51 6.35 3.01 1.50
N PHE A 52 6.16 1.75 1.13
CA PHE A 52 5.67 0.68 1.99
C PHE A 52 6.74 -0.39 2.18
N GLU A 53 6.78 -0.99 3.36
CA GLU A 53 7.73 -2.05 3.70
C GLU A 53 7.04 -3.11 4.56
N HIS A 54 7.06 -4.38 4.14
CA HIS A 54 6.69 -5.53 4.98
C HIS A 54 6.91 -6.88 4.25
N GLN A 55 6.77 -8.00 4.98
CA GLN A 55 6.74 -9.36 4.42
C GLN A 55 5.72 -9.51 3.27
N GLN A 56 4.56 -8.87 3.37
CA GLN A 56 3.51 -8.94 2.36
C GLN A 56 3.92 -8.32 1.02
N VAL A 57 4.88 -7.37 1.01
CA VAL A 57 5.46 -6.83 -0.23
C VAL A 57 6.26 -7.91 -0.97
N THR A 58 6.98 -8.77 -0.23
CA THR A 58 7.71 -9.91 -0.81
C THR A 58 6.76 -10.94 -1.40
N GLU A 59 5.67 -11.25 -0.70
CA GLU A 59 4.63 -12.18 -1.19
C GLU A 59 3.95 -11.65 -2.45
N LEU A 60 3.60 -10.36 -2.46
CA LEU A 60 3.11 -9.66 -3.64
C LEU A 60 4.12 -9.75 -4.79
N ASN A 61 5.40 -9.45 -4.55
CA ASN A 61 6.45 -9.54 -5.57
C ASN A 61 6.56 -10.95 -6.17
N ASN A 62 6.50 -11.98 -5.32
CA ASN A 62 6.57 -13.37 -5.77
C ASN A 62 5.38 -13.74 -6.65
N PHE A 63 4.17 -13.32 -6.28
CA PHE A 63 2.97 -13.51 -7.10
C PHE A 63 3.08 -12.80 -8.46
N LEU A 64 3.53 -11.54 -8.48
CA LEU A 64 3.61 -10.73 -9.69
C LEU A 64 4.64 -11.23 -10.70
N LYS A 65 5.63 -12.02 -10.27
CA LYS A 65 6.60 -12.67 -11.16
C LYS A 65 6.02 -13.88 -11.91
N THR A 66 4.84 -14.35 -11.54
CA THR A 66 4.19 -15.48 -12.21
C THR A 66 3.46 -15.04 -13.48
N LEU A 67 3.26 -15.97 -14.42
CA LEU A 67 2.39 -15.72 -15.58
C LEU A 67 0.91 -15.58 -15.21
N ILE A 68 0.51 -16.07 -14.02
CA ILE A 68 -0.85 -15.94 -13.50
C ILE A 68 -1.19 -14.48 -13.23
N ALA A 69 -0.19 -13.67 -12.91
CA ALA A 69 -0.34 -12.23 -12.72
C ALA A 69 -1.00 -11.59 -13.96
N ASN A 70 -0.74 -12.05 -15.18
CA ASN A 70 -1.38 -11.52 -16.41
C ASN A 70 -2.93 -11.65 -16.46
N LYS A 71 -3.52 -12.38 -15.50
CA LYS A 71 -4.96 -12.64 -15.38
C LYS A 71 -5.63 -11.80 -14.27
N ILE A 72 -4.93 -10.81 -13.71
CA ILE A 72 -5.53 -9.83 -12.81
C ILE A 72 -6.63 -9.08 -13.56
N LYS A 73 -7.83 -9.14 -13.00
CA LYS A 73 -9.01 -8.44 -13.48
C LYS A 73 -9.08 -7.03 -12.94
N SER A 74 -8.78 -6.84 -11.66
CA SER A 74 -8.81 -5.54 -11.00
C SER A 74 -7.84 -5.45 -9.83
N VAL A 75 -7.43 -4.22 -9.57
CA VAL A 75 -6.67 -3.83 -8.38
C VAL A 75 -7.41 -2.67 -7.72
N GLU A 76 -7.63 -2.77 -6.42
CA GLU A 76 -8.20 -1.68 -5.61
C GLU A 76 -7.18 -1.27 -4.55
N ALA A 77 -6.94 0.03 -4.41
CA ALA A 77 -5.99 0.58 -3.45
C ALA A 77 -6.69 1.50 -2.45
N ASN A 78 -6.32 1.39 -1.17
CA ASN A 78 -6.79 2.27 -0.11
C ASN A 78 -5.61 2.68 0.77
N PHE A 79 -5.55 3.96 1.13
CA PHE A 79 -4.48 4.53 1.95
C PHE A 79 -5.09 5.29 3.11
N ASN A 80 -4.68 4.96 4.34
CA ASN A 80 -5.07 5.70 5.54
C ASN A 80 -3.86 6.46 6.06
N VAL A 81 -3.89 7.79 5.98
CA VAL A 81 -2.88 8.69 6.53
C VAL A 81 -3.24 8.97 7.99
N ASN A 82 -2.70 8.15 8.89
CA ASN A 82 -3.14 8.10 10.29
C ASN A 82 -2.50 9.22 11.13
N GLU A 83 -1.26 9.58 10.85
CA GLU A 83 -0.55 10.76 11.37
C GLU A 83 0.59 11.02 10.39
N ALA A 84 0.44 12.00 9.49
CA ALA A 84 1.43 12.21 8.44
C ALA A 84 2.86 12.33 9.03
N PRO A 85 3.87 11.64 8.45
CA PRO A 85 3.83 10.97 7.16
C PRO A 85 3.37 9.50 7.20
N LYS A 86 2.95 8.93 8.34
CA LYS A 86 2.59 7.51 8.45
C LYS A 86 1.35 7.17 7.63
N VAL A 87 1.43 6.08 6.87
CA VAL A 87 0.35 5.58 6.03
C VAL A 87 0.17 4.08 6.23
N GLU A 88 -1.06 3.64 6.35
CA GLU A 88 -1.44 2.24 6.18
C GLU A 88 -2.00 2.05 4.77
N GLY A 89 -1.39 1.16 3.98
CA GLY A 89 -1.80 0.85 2.63
C GLY A 89 -2.47 -0.52 2.56
N SER A 90 -3.52 -0.62 1.76
CA SER A 90 -4.21 -1.87 1.44
C SER A 90 -4.39 -2.00 -0.07
N TYR A 91 -4.01 -3.15 -0.61
CA TYR A 91 -4.12 -3.48 -2.03
C TYR A 91 -4.91 -4.77 -2.19
N ARG A 92 -6.07 -4.69 -2.83
CA ARG A 92 -6.85 -5.87 -3.18
C ARG A 92 -6.60 -6.22 -4.63
N ILE A 93 -6.09 -7.43 -4.87
CA ILE A 93 -5.93 -7.99 -6.22
C ILE A 93 -7.05 -9.00 -6.44
N THR A 94 -7.75 -8.88 -7.56
CA THR A 94 -8.77 -9.85 -7.98
C THR A 94 -8.41 -10.42 -9.34
N LEU A 95 -8.41 -11.75 -9.46
CA LEU A 95 -8.20 -12.47 -10.71
C LEU A 95 -9.53 -12.71 -11.44
N ASP A 96 -9.48 -12.80 -12.76
CA ASP A 96 -10.60 -13.37 -13.52
C ASP A 96 -10.57 -14.89 -13.41
N GLY A 97 -11.34 -15.44 -12.46
CA GLY A 97 -11.36 -16.87 -12.20
C GLY A 97 -11.85 -17.72 -13.37
N LYS A 98 -12.48 -17.14 -14.41
CA LYS A 98 -12.85 -17.86 -15.65
C LYS A 98 -11.64 -18.12 -16.55
N THR A 99 -10.59 -17.31 -16.41
CA THR A 99 -9.37 -17.42 -17.23
C THR A 99 -8.33 -18.37 -16.65
N LEU A 100 -8.52 -18.81 -15.40
CA LEU A 100 -7.61 -19.72 -14.69
C LEU A 100 -7.90 -21.18 -15.04
N SER A 101 -6.84 -21.92 -15.38
CA SER A 101 -6.87 -23.38 -15.39
C SER A 101 -7.06 -23.93 -13.97
N GLU A 102 -7.37 -25.22 -13.85
CA GLU A 102 -7.46 -25.88 -12.54
C GLU A 102 -6.13 -25.86 -11.78
N SER A 103 -5.00 -26.06 -12.48
CA SER A 103 -3.68 -26.01 -11.87
C SER A 103 -3.33 -24.61 -11.38
N GLU A 104 -3.59 -23.57 -12.17
CA GLU A 104 -3.37 -22.18 -11.76
C GLU A 104 -4.26 -21.80 -10.58
N ARG A 105 -5.52 -22.25 -10.57
CA ARG A 105 -6.44 -22.02 -9.45
C ARG A 105 -5.92 -22.66 -8.16
N ASN A 106 -5.41 -23.89 -8.24
CA ASN A 106 -4.79 -24.57 -7.10
C ASN A 106 -3.54 -23.83 -6.60
N THR A 107 -2.68 -23.35 -7.50
CA THR A 107 -1.50 -22.54 -7.12
C THR A 107 -1.92 -21.22 -6.46
N VAL A 108 -2.88 -20.51 -7.02
CA VAL A 108 -3.38 -19.24 -6.50
C VAL A 108 -3.94 -19.38 -5.08
N ILE A 109 -4.74 -20.43 -4.83
CA ILE A 109 -5.38 -20.65 -3.52
C ILE A 109 -4.37 -21.20 -2.51
N ASN A 110 -3.60 -22.24 -2.87
CA ASN A 110 -2.81 -22.99 -1.89
C ASN A 110 -1.38 -22.45 -1.72
N THR A 111 -0.83 -21.74 -2.71
CA THR A 111 0.52 -21.16 -2.66
C THR A 111 0.47 -19.68 -2.35
N PHE A 112 -0.43 -18.93 -2.99
CA PHE A 112 -0.53 -17.49 -2.83
C PHE A 112 -1.66 -17.05 -1.89
N ASN A 113 -2.39 -17.99 -1.28
CA ASN A 113 -3.42 -17.72 -0.26
C ASN A 113 -4.56 -16.81 -0.74
N PHE A 114 -4.86 -16.82 -2.05
CA PHE A 114 -6.03 -16.11 -2.55
C PHE A 114 -7.30 -16.79 -2.04
N ASN A 115 -8.25 -15.97 -1.60
CA ASN A 115 -9.55 -16.42 -1.15
C ASN A 115 -10.48 -16.61 -2.36
N SER A 116 -11.45 -17.53 -2.24
CA SER A 116 -12.48 -17.85 -3.25
C SER A 116 -11.96 -18.58 -4.49
N ALA A 117 -12.63 -19.66 -4.86
CA ALA A 117 -12.35 -20.38 -6.10
C ALA A 117 -12.92 -19.66 -7.33
N GLN A 118 -14.10 -19.02 -7.24
CA GLN A 118 -14.79 -18.45 -8.40
C GLN A 118 -14.17 -17.13 -8.86
N ASN A 119 -13.85 -16.24 -7.93
CA ASN A 119 -13.18 -14.96 -8.19
C ASN A 119 -12.05 -14.81 -7.17
N PRO A 120 -10.90 -15.45 -7.41
CA PRO A 120 -9.80 -15.43 -6.46
C PRO A 120 -9.38 -14.00 -6.16
N SER A 121 -9.30 -13.66 -4.87
CA SER A 121 -8.81 -12.35 -4.45
C SER A 121 -8.00 -12.43 -3.17
N ILE A 122 -7.01 -11.53 -3.07
CA ILE A 122 -6.19 -11.36 -1.88
C ILE A 122 -6.08 -9.87 -1.56
N THR A 123 -6.00 -9.55 -0.28
CA THR A 123 -5.72 -8.20 0.19
C THR A 123 -4.36 -8.21 0.87
N TYR A 124 -3.44 -7.42 0.34
CA TYR A 124 -2.17 -7.13 0.99
C TYR A 124 -2.29 -5.85 1.80
N GLN A 125 -1.78 -5.86 3.02
CA GLN A 125 -1.72 -4.71 3.92
C GLN A 125 -0.28 -4.43 4.30
N SER A 126 0.09 -3.15 4.34
CA SER A 126 1.42 -2.73 4.75
C SER A 126 1.36 -1.38 5.44
N GLU A 127 2.17 -1.24 6.48
CA GLU A 127 2.55 0.07 6.98
C GLU A 127 3.57 0.71 6.05
N GLY A 128 3.59 2.04 6.03
CA GLY A 128 4.41 2.83 5.16
C GLY A 128 4.38 4.30 5.53
N LYS A 129 4.85 5.12 4.59
CA LYS A 129 4.94 6.57 4.76
C LYS A 129 4.78 7.31 3.44
N LEU A 130 4.28 8.53 3.54
CA LEU A 130 4.37 9.53 2.47
C LEU A 130 5.84 9.89 2.23
N VAL A 131 6.24 9.98 0.96
CA VAL A 131 7.59 10.35 0.53
C VAL A 131 7.54 11.33 -0.64
N LYS A 132 8.70 11.91 -0.99
CA LYS A 132 8.90 12.57 -2.29
C LYS A 132 9.96 11.79 -3.05
N LEU A 133 9.62 11.23 -4.21
CA LEU A 133 10.60 10.48 -4.99
C LEU A 133 11.44 11.44 -5.84
N ALA A 134 12.76 11.45 -5.62
CA ALA A 134 13.65 12.41 -6.28
C ALA A 134 13.66 12.22 -7.82
N ASN A 135 13.51 10.97 -8.26
CA ASN A 135 13.46 10.59 -9.66
C ASN A 135 12.03 10.27 -10.15
N ARG A 136 11.00 10.86 -9.54
CA ARG A 136 9.59 10.63 -9.89
C ARG A 136 9.31 10.66 -11.40
N GLU A 137 9.80 11.67 -12.11
CA GLU A 137 9.55 11.81 -13.54
C GLU A 137 10.20 10.70 -14.36
N GLU A 138 11.41 10.27 -13.99
CA GLU A 138 12.05 9.10 -14.60
C GLU A 138 11.24 7.83 -14.32
N LEU A 139 10.76 7.64 -13.09
CA LEU A 139 9.93 6.49 -12.72
C LEU A 139 8.62 6.48 -13.50
N LEU A 140 7.97 7.63 -13.69
CA LEU A 140 6.74 7.74 -14.47
C LEU A 140 6.99 7.52 -15.96
N GLN A 141 8.07 8.08 -16.52
CA GLN A 141 8.43 7.82 -17.90
C GLN A 141 8.67 6.32 -18.14
N LYS A 142 9.32 5.67 -17.18
CA LYS A 142 9.71 4.27 -17.32
C LYS A 142 8.67 3.29 -16.87
N PHE A 143 7.77 3.57 -15.92
CA PHE A 143 6.91 2.60 -15.22
C PHE A 143 5.46 3.02 -15.04
N ARG A 144 5.01 4.08 -15.73
CA ARG A 144 3.60 4.49 -15.68
C ARG A 144 2.70 3.38 -16.22
N PHE A 145 1.62 3.10 -15.51
CA PHE A 145 0.56 2.22 -15.94
C PHE A 145 -0.15 2.79 -17.17
N LYS A 146 -0.60 1.91 -18.07
CA LYS A 146 -1.45 2.32 -19.19
C LYS A 146 -2.78 2.91 -18.73
N GLN A 147 -3.32 2.37 -17.65
CA GLN A 147 -4.50 2.91 -16.97
C GLN A 147 -4.17 3.08 -15.49
N PRO A 148 -4.46 4.25 -14.89
CA PRO A 148 -4.23 4.46 -13.47
C PRO A 148 -5.19 3.61 -12.64
N ILE A 149 -4.75 3.25 -11.43
CA ILE A 149 -5.59 2.60 -10.43
C ILE A 149 -6.27 3.70 -9.60
N ASN A 150 -7.59 3.61 -9.43
CA ASN A 150 -8.30 4.49 -8.52
C ASN A 150 -8.05 4.04 -7.08
N ALA A 151 -7.57 4.97 -6.26
CA ALA A 151 -7.33 4.78 -4.85
C ALA A 151 -8.19 5.72 -4.02
N THR A 152 -8.62 5.25 -2.85
CA THR A 152 -9.21 6.11 -1.81
C THR A 152 -8.18 6.41 -0.75
N VAL A 153 -7.89 7.69 -0.54
CA VAL A 153 -7.01 8.18 0.53
C VAL A 153 -7.89 8.76 1.64
N ARG A 154 -7.75 8.26 2.87
CA ARG A 154 -8.42 8.79 4.06
C ARG A 154 -7.39 9.46 4.96
N TYR A 155 -7.67 10.67 5.38
CA TYR A 155 -6.82 11.43 6.29
C TYR A 155 -7.43 11.41 7.67
N TYR A 156 -6.58 11.16 8.67
CA TYR A 156 -6.92 11.22 10.07
C TYR A 156 -6.05 12.26 10.76
N LYS A 157 -6.61 12.92 11.78
CA LYS A 157 -5.93 13.91 12.61
C LYS A 157 -5.97 13.51 14.07
N THR A 158 -4.96 13.92 14.82
CA THR A 158 -4.96 13.75 16.27
C THR A 158 -5.87 14.79 16.92
N LYS A 159 -6.69 14.37 17.89
CA LYS A 159 -7.62 15.27 18.61
C LYS A 159 -6.98 16.46 19.34
N SER A 160 -5.66 16.47 19.52
CA SER A 160 -4.92 17.59 20.12
C SER A 160 -4.79 18.83 19.21
N GLY A 161 -5.27 18.78 17.97
CA GLY A 161 -5.31 19.94 17.06
C GLY A 161 -3.98 20.25 16.36
N LEU A 162 -2.96 19.41 16.51
CA LEU A 162 -1.71 19.55 15.75
C LEU A 162 -1.96 19.09 14.29
N GLN A 163 -2.22 20.05 13.41
CA GLN A 163 -2.32 19.82 11.97
C GLN A 163 -0.94 19.49 11.39
N ASN A 164 -0.57 18.22 11.40
CA ASN A 164 0.45 17.72 10.49
C ASN A 164 -0.23 17.53 9.13
N THR A 165 -0.41 18.61 8.37
CA THR A 165 -0.90 18.51 6.99
C THR A 165 0.04 17.60 6.20
N ALA A 166 -0.48 16.83 5.24
CA ALA A 166 0.38 15.97 4.40
C ALA A 166 1.52 16.79 3.79
N GLU A 167 1.25 18.02 3.34
CA GLU A 167 2.26 18.95 2.81
C GLU A 167 3.30 19.40 3.85
N GLY A 168 2.90 19.64 5.10
CA GLY A 168 3.79 20.02 6.20
C GLY A 168 4.61 18.86 6.77
N ALA A 169 4.06 17.64 6.76
CA ALA A 169 4.74 16.41 7.18
C ALA A 169 5.69 15.85 6.11
N LEU A 170 5.51 16.24 4.85
CA LEU A 170 6.42 15.94 3.73
C LEU A 170 7.74 16.74 3.78
N GLY A 171 8.13 17.18 4.98
CA GLY A 171 9.43 17.76 5.30
C GLY A 171 10.57 16.76 5.09
N VAL A 172 10.98 16.62 3.83
CA VAL A 172 12.31 16.20 3.39
C VAL A 172 12.68 14.73 3.66
N VAL A 173 11.91 13.79 3.12
CA VAL A 173 12.47 12.48 2.75
C VAL A 173 12.39 12.37 1.23
N MET A 174 13.45 12.86 0.57
CA MET A 174 13.67 12.68 -0.86
C MET A 174 14.42 11.37 -1.10
N LEU A 175 13.77 10.39 -1.73
CA LEU A 175 14.38 9.08 -1.96
C LEU A 175 14.73 8.89 -3.44
N PRO A 176 16.01 8.61 -3.78
CA PRO A 176 16.36 8.12 -5.10
C PRO A 176 16.04 6.62 -5.19
N VAL A 177 15.18 6.23 -6.13
CA VAL A 177 14.86 4.82 -6.39
C VAL A 177 15.71 4.31 -7.54
N ALA A 178 16.59 3.34 -7.28
CA ALA A 178 17.44 2.75 -8.31
C ALA A 178 16.62 1.89 -9.29
N VAL A 179 16.46 2.38 -10.52
CA VAL A 179 15.60 1.79 -11.56
C VAL A 179 16.05 0.40 -12.02
N VAL A 180 17.35 0.11 -11.99
CA VAL A 180 17.92 -1.15 -12.52
C VAL A 180 17.48 -2.39 -11.73
N VAL A 181 17.03 -2.22 -10.49
CA VAL A 181 16.65 -3.31 -9.56
C VAL A 181 15.13 -3.40 -9.39
N ALA A 182 14.37 -2.48 -9.98
CA ALA A 182 12.92 -2.47 -9.86
C ALA A 182 12.31 -3.59 -10.71
N VAL A 183 11.46 -4.42 -10.10
CA VAL A 183 10.55 -5.27 -10.87
C VAL A 183 9.48 -4.33 -11.45
N PRO A 184 9.47 -4.11 -12.77
CA PRO A 184 8.44 -3.30 -13.37
C PRO A 184 7.11 -4.03 -13.19
N PHE A 185 6.07 -3.35 -12.72
CA PHE A 185 4.70 -3.83 -12.89
C PHE A 185 4.25 -3.75 -14.38
N TYR A 186 5.18 -3.87 -15.34
CA TYR A 186 4.89 -3.99 -16.76
C TYR A 186 4.42 -5.40 -17.05
N MET A 187 3.16 -5.65 -16.79
CA MET A 187 2.41 -6.67 -17.52
C MET A 187 0.91 -6.49 -17.31
N PHE A 188 0.44 -5.24 -17.33
CA PHE A 188 -0.98 -4.97 -17.16
C PHE A 188 -1.45 -4.04 -18.26
N TRP A 189 -2.36 -4.56 -19.08
CA TRP A 189 -2.99 -3.96 -20.26
C TRP A 189 -2.24 -4.12 -21.60
N VAL A 190 -1.85 -5.34 -21.96
CA VAL A 190 -1.90 -5.77 -23.38
C VAL A 190 -3.00 -6.82 -23.47
N GLY A 191 -4.26 -6.38 -23.49
CA GLY A 191 -5.38 -7.34 -23.45
C GLY A 191 -6.80 -6.79 -23.51
N ALA A 192 -7.02 -5.49 -23.76
CA ALA A 192 -8.37 -4.95 -23.88
C ALA A 192 -8.55 -3.92 -25.02
N CYS A 193 -7.60 -3.82 -25.94
CA CYS A 193 -7.76 -3.09 -27.21
C CYS A 193 -7.25 -3.95 -28.37
N ALA A 194 -7.89 -5.10 -28.58
CA ALA A 194 -7.74 -5.87 -29.82
C ALA A 194 -9.02 -6.66 -30.19
N VAL A 195 -10.15 -6.34 -29.57
CA VAL A 195 -11.45 -6.89 -29.94
C VAL A 195 -12.44 -5.72 -29.84
N HIS A 196 -12.93 -5.26 -30.99
CA HIS A 196 -13.74 -4.06 -31.27
C HIS A 196 -12.95 -2.79 -31.63
N GLY A 197 -12.53 -2.75 -32.91
CA GLY A 197 -12.86 -1.65 -33.84
C GLY A 197 -12.19 -0.29 -33.61
N CYS A 198 -11.18 0.00 -34.44
CA CYS A 198 -11.15 1.28 -35.15
C CYS A 198 -12.29 1.33 -36.17
#